data_AF-A0A932UJ51-F1
#
_entry.id   AF-A0A932UJ51-F1
#
_cell.length_a   1.000
_cell.length_b   1.000
_cell.length_c   1.000
_cell.angle_alpha   90.00
_cell.angle_beta   90.00
_cell.angle_gamma   90.00
#
_symmetry.space_group_name_H-M   'P 1'
#
loop_
_entity.id
_entity.type
_entity.pdbx_description
1 polymer ?
#
loop_
_entity_poly.entity_id
_entity_poly.type
_entity_poly.pdbx_seq_one_letter_code
_entity_poly.pdbx_strand_id
1 'polypeptide(L)'
;MPKSIPPTLVYLDRSVFECPYADISRPGPLAQANAYAEIATAIRTGRLWLATSFVLIAELHDVPTIRRDSMQPVYQVAREFVVDHGEVRLLSQRAFARLPHQPVAAAHVGCAIASGARNYLTCNPELLSYADVMQSFADRPFEVIDPATYVKSRKRPLDRVIAAYEPPAALTRQERDRIITALLREFGYQTAIRMIALLQLPHLPAPPSGLSELSDATVAQVLDRASAIISSTPGEAPGAAVVGPHEPSVPHISARPHRH
;
A
#
# COMPACT_ATOMS: atom_id res chain seq x y z
N MET A 1 6.87 23.35 10.56
CA MET A 1 5.89 22.26 10.36
C MET A 1 6.40 21.38 9.24
N PRO A 2 6.54 20.06 9.43
CA PRO A 2 6.94 19.17 8.34
C PRO A 2 5.90 19.24 7.22
N LYS A 3 6.35 19.35 5.97
CA LYS A 3 5.46 19.28 4.80
C LYS A 3 4.93 17.86 4.71
N SER A 4 3.64 17.66 4.92
CA SER A 4 3.00 16.37 4.68
C SER A 4 3.19 15.98 3.22
N ILE A 5 3.52 14.71 2.98
CA ILE A 5 3.64 14.21 1.61
C ILE A 5 2.21 14.12 1.06
N PRO A 6 1.90 14.75 -0.09
CA PRO A 6 0.56 14.71 -0.64
C PRO A 6 0.15 13.25 -0.96
N PRO A 7 -1.12 12.87 -0.75
CA PRO A 7 -1.62 11.55 -1.12
C PRO A 7 -1.34 11.23 -2.59
N THR A 8 -1.10 9.95 -2.87
CA THR A 8 -0.91 9.51 -4.26
C THR A 8 -2.25 9.53 -5.00
N LEU A 9 -2.30 10.21 -6.14
CA LEU A 9 -3.43 10.15 -7.07
C LEU A 9 -3.36 8.84 -7.86
N VAL A 10 -4.46 8.10 -7.87
CA VAL A 10 -4.62 6.84 -8.61
C VAL A 10 -5.81 6.92 -9.54
N TYR A 11 -5.78 6.15 -10.62
CA TYR A 11 -6.89 5.98 -11.55
C TYR A 11 -7.29 4.50 -11.57
N LEU A 12 -8.59 4.21 -11.42
CA LEU A 12 -9.11 2.85 -11.40
C LEU A 12 -9.84 2.54 -12.72
N ASP A 13 -9.45 1.45 -13.37
CA ASP A 13 -10.19 0.82 -14.46
C ASP A 13 -11.54 0.28 -13.97
N ARG A 14 -12.55 0.16 -14.85
CA ARG A 14 -13.79 -0.57 -14.53
C ARG A 14 -13.48 -1.99 -14.03
N SER A 15 -12.50 -2.67 -14.62
CA SER A 15 -12.12 -4.03 -14.21
C SER A 15 -11.69 -4.13 -12.74
N VAL A 16 -11.22 -3.03 -12.14
CA VAL A 16 -10.91 -2.97 -10.70
C VAL A 16 -12.16 -2.78 -9.85
N PHE A 17 -13.14 -2.01 -10.31
CA PHE A 17 -14.42 -1.89 -9.63
C PHE A 17 -15.21 -3.20 -9.67
N GLU A 18 -15.09 -3.96 -10.76
CA GLU A 18 -15.82 -5.23 -10.96
C GLU A 18 -15.18 -6.43 -10.25
N CYS A 19 -13.91 -6.35 -9.82
CA CYS A 19 -13.21 -7.49 -9.23
C CYS A 19 -13.87 -8.10 -7.98
N PRO A 20 -14.62 -7.36 -7.12
CA PRO A 20 -15.37 -7.97 -6.00
C PRO A 20 -16.48 -8.92 -6.45
N TYR A 21 -16.92 -8.86 -7.71
CA TYR A 21 -17.97 -9.71 -8.27
C TYR A 21 -17.42 -10.79 -9.21
N ALA A 22 -16.11 -10.91 -9.32
CA ALA A 22 -15.47 -11.99 -10.06
C ALA A 22 -15.63 -13.34 -9.34
N ASP A 23 -15.26 -14.43 -10.01
CA ASP A 23 -15.20 -15.76 -9.40
C ASP A 23 -14.05 -15.83 -8.38
N ILE A 24 -14.38 -15.52 -7.12
CA ILE A 24 -13.43 -15.50 -5.99
C ILE A 24 -13.02 -16.90 -5.50
N SER A 25 -13.47 -17.98 -6.15
CA SER A 25 -12.96 -19.32 -5.86
C SER A 25 -11.49 -19.48 -6.27
N ARG A 26 -11.00 -18.60 -7.16
CA ARG A 26 -9.63 -18.60 -7.66
C ARG A 26 -8.76 -17.64 -6.86
N PRO A 27 -7.50 -18.01 -6.53
CA PRO A 27 -6.61 -17.16 -5.72
C PRO A 27 -6.33 -15.77 -6.31
N GLY A 28 -6.20 -15.65 -7.64
CA GLY A 28 -5.93 -14.37 -8.31
C GLY A 28 -7.08 -13.35 -8.15
N PRO A 29 -8.29 -13.66 -8.62
CA PRO A 29 -9.48 -12.84 -8.40
C PRO A 29 -9.75 -12.51 -6.93
N LEU A 30 -9.56 -13.47 -6.02
CA LEU A 30 -9.69 -13.23 -4.57
C LEU A 30 -8.69 -12.18 -4.08
N ALA A 31 -7.42 -12.25 -4.52
CA ALA A 31 -6.41 -11.26 -4.17
C ALA A 31 -6.75 -9.87 -4.71
N GLN A 32 -7.26 -9.78 -5.94
CA GLN A 32 -7.71 -8.53 -6.55
C GLN A 32 -8.91 -7.93 -5.80
N ALA A 33 -9.92 -8.74 -5.43
CA ALA A 33 -11.07 -8.31 -4.63
C ALA A 33 -10.65 -7.77 -3.26
N ASN A 34 -9.74 -8.46 -2.56
CA ASN A 34 -9.18 -7.98 -1.30
C ASN A 34 -8.41 -6.66 -1.47
N ALA A 35 -7.63 -6.55 -2.55
CA ALA A 35 -6.88 -5.33 -2.84
C ALA A 35 -7.79 -4.14 -3.15
N TYR A 36 -8.89 -4.36 -3.88
CA TYR A 36 -9.91 -3.33 -4.10
C TYR A 36 -10.50 -2.84 -2.78
N ALA A 37 -10.86 -3.73 -1.85
CA ALA A 37 -11.40 -3.31 -0.55
C ALA A 37 -10.42 -2.42 0.23
N GLU A 38 -9.12 -2.71 0.16
CA GLU A 38 -8.06 -1.89 0.77
C GLU A 38 -7.92 -0.53 0.07
N ILE A 39 -7.88 -0.51 -1.27
CA ILE A 39 -7.78 0.71 -2.08
C ILE A 39 -9.00 1.62 -1.86
N ALA A 40 -10.22 1.06 -1.93
CA ALA A 40 -11.47 1.78 -1.68
C ALA A 40 -11.52 2.38 -0.28
N THR A 41 -10.98 1.67 0.72
CA THR A 41 -10.86 2.20 2.09
C THR A 41 -9.82 3.32 2.16
N ALA A 42 -8.67 3.18 1.48
CA ALA A 42 -7.65 4.23 1.42
C ALA A 42 -8.15 5.50 0.71
N ILE A 43 -8.95 5.36 -0.35
CA ILE A 43 -9.59 6.49 -1.04
C ILE A 43 -10.59 7.20 -0.12
N ARG A 44 -11.52 6.46 0.51
CA ARG A 44 -12.54 7.04 1.41
C ARG A 44 -11.94 7.72 2.64
N THR A 45 -10.78 7.26 3.09
CA THR A 45 -10.04 7.84 4.24
C THR A 45 -9.02 8.90 3.82
N GLY A 46 -9.01 9.33 2.55
CA GLY A 46 -8.11 10.38 2.06
C GLY A 46 -6.62 10.00 1.95
N ARG A 47 -6.27 8.74 2.24
CA ARG A 47 -4.88 8.22 2.10
C ARG A 47 -4.47 8.02 0.65
N LEU A 48 -5.44 7.84 -0.24
CA LEU A 48 -5.27 7.92 -1.69
C LEU A 48 -6.23 8.95 -2.26
N TRP A 49 -5.80 9.62 -3.32
CA TRP A 49 -6.71 10.41 -4.14
C TRP A 49 -7.13 9.59 -5.35
N LEU A 50 -8.37 9.76 -5.78
CA LEU A 50 -8.91 9.07 -6.94
C LEU A 50 -9.16 10.07 -8.08
N ALA A 51 -8.67 9.73 -9.26
CA ALA A 51 -9.11 10.29 -10.53
C ALA A 51 -10.16 9.39 -11.16
N THR A 52 -11.19 10.00 -11.73
CA THR A 52 -12.26 9.36 -12.50
C THR A 52 -12.36 10.01 -13.87
N SER A 53 -13.16 9.47 -14.78
CA SER A 53 -13.32 10.02 -16.12
C SER A 53 -14.71 9.81 -16.68
N PHE A 54 -15.04 10.58 -17.72
CA PHE A 54 -16.23 10.36 -18.53
C PHE A 54 -16.29 8.94 -19.12
N VAL A 55 -15.14 8.33 -19.46
CA VAL A 55 -15.07 6.96 -19.99
C VAL A 55 -15.54 5.96 -18.94
N LEU A 56 -15.02 6.07 -17.71
CA LEU A 56 -15.43 5.19 -16.61
C LEU A 56 -16.93 5.35 -16.30
N ILE A 57 -17.43 6.59 -16.25
CA ILE A 57 -18.87 6.82 -15.99
C ILE A 57 -19.74 6.22 -17.09
N ALA A 58 -19.32 6.32 -18.35
CA ALA A 58 -20.02 5.69 -19.46
C ALA A 58 -20.04 4.16 -19.32
N GLU A 59 -18.91 3.52 -19.02
CA GLU A 59 -18.89 2.06 -18.83
C GLU A 59 -19.70 1.61 -17.61
N LEU A 60 -19.69 2.37 -16.52
CA LEU A 60 -20.46 2.06 -15.31
C LEU A 60 -21.98 2.16 -15.53
N HIS A 61 -22.43 2.82 -16.59
CA HIS A 61 -23.83 2.85 -16.97
C HIS A 61 -24.34 1.47 -17.41
N ASP A 62 -23.48 0.64 -18.00
CA ASP A 62 -23.81 -0.71 -18.49
C ASP A 62 -23.71 -1.78 -17.38
N VAL A 63 -23.21 -1.41 -16.21
CA VAL A 63 -23.11 -2.29 -15.04
C VAL A 63 -24.49 -2.43 -14.37
N PRO A 64 -24.92 -3.64 -13.96
CA PRO A 64 -26.18 -3.83 -13.24
C PRO A 64 -26.30 -2.91 -12.02
N THR A 65 -27.46 -2.28 -11.85
CA THR A 65 -27.73 -1.25 -10.81
C THR A 65 -27.19 -1.62 -9.44
N ILE A 66 -27.47 -2.83 -8.94
CA ILE A 66 -27.02 -3.28 -7.61
C ILE A 66 -25.49 -3.20 -7.47
N ARG A 67 -24.74 -3.59 -8.51
CA ARG A 67 -23.27 -3.55 -8.48
C ARG A 67 -22.78 -2.12 -8.59
N ARG A 68 -23.35 -1.33 -9.50
CA ARG A 68 -23.02 0.08 -9.70
C ARG A 68 -23.23 0.89 -8.42
N ASP A 69 -24.36 0.70 -7.74
CA ASP A 69 -24.71 1.42 -6.50
C ASP A 69 -23.73 1.08 -5.36
N SER A 70 -23.19 -0.14 -5.31
CA SER A 70 -22.12 -0.48 -4.35
C SER A 70 -20.74 0.07 -4.71
N MET A 71 -20.47 0.40 -5.98
CA MET A 71 -19.23 1.08 -6.41
C MET A 71 -19.31 2.60 -6.21
N GLN A 72 -20.53 3.14 -6.21
CA GLN A 72 -20.82 4.57 -6.15
C GLN A 72 -20.13 5.34 -5.02
N PRO A 73 -20.11 4.85 -3.77
CA PRO A 73 -19.43 5.57 -2.69
C PRO A 73 -17.93 5.76 -2.91
N VAL A 74 -17.30 4.96 -3.77
CA VAL A 74 -15.85 5.06 -4.05
C VAL A 74 -15.57 6.09 -5.13
N TYR A 75 -16.29 6.06 -6.25
CA TYR A 75 -16.03 7.02 -7.33
C TYR A 75 -16.65 8.41 -7.07
N GLN A 76 -17.66 8.52 -6.20
CA GLN A 76 -18.22 9.82 -5.83
C GLN A 76 -17.29 10.70 -4.99
N VAL A 77 -16.29 10.12 -4.33
CA VAL A 77 -15.28 10.86 -3.56
C VAL A 77 -14.03 11.17 -4.38
N ALA A 78 -14.11 11.01 -5.71
CA ALA A 78 -13.02 11.36 -6.61
C ALA A 78 -12.62 12.83 -6.44
N ARG A 79 -11.31 13.05 -6.42
CA ARG A 79 -10.72 14.39 -6.34
C ARG A 79 -10.59 15.04 -7.71
N GLU A 80 -10.45 14.21 -8.74
CA GLU A 80 -10.26 14.63 -10.11
C GLU A 80 -11.30 13.94 -11.01
N PHE A 81 -11.90 14.70 -11.92
CA PHE A 81 -12.79 14.20 -12.95
C PHE A 81 -12.28 14.62 -14.34
N VAL A 82 -11.77 13.66 -15.09
CA VAL A 82 -11.24 13.89 -16.43
C VAL A 82 -12.38 13.94 -17.44
N VAL A 83 -12.49 15.08 -18.11
CA VAL A 83 -13.40 15.30 -19.24
C VAL A 83 -12.69 15.02 -20.57
N ASP A 84 -13.45 14.89 -21.65
CA ASP A 84 -12.88 14.75 -23.00
C ASP A 84 -12.26 16.08 -23.47
N HIS A 85 -10.93 16.10 -23.67
CA HIS A 85 -10.19 17.23 -24.22
C HIS A 85 -9.01 16.77 -25.09
N GLY A 86 -8.34 17.73 -25.74
CA GLY A 86 -7.33 17.44 -26.77
C GLY A 86 -6.18 16.54 -26.32
N GLU A 87 -5.65 16.75 -25.12
CA GLU A 87 -4.58 15.92 -24.55
C GLU A 87 -5.05 14.48 -24.27
N VAL A 88 -6.25 14.30 -23.69
CA VAL A 88 -6.83 12.95 -23.49
C VAL A 88 -6.93 12.23 -24.83
N ARG A 89 -7.50 12.86 -25.86
CA ARG A 89 -7.63 12.27 -27.21
C ARG A 89 -6.28 11.89 -27.80
N LEU A 90 -5.27 12.75 -27.68
CA LEU A 90 -3.91 12.49 -28.18
C LEU A 90 -3.30 11.27 -27.48
N LEU A 91 -3.36 11.20 -26.16
CA LEU A 91 -2.82 10.10 -25.37
C LEU A 91 -3.58 8.79 -25.64
N SER A 92 -4.90 8.86 -25.75
CA SER A 92 -5.74 7.71 -26.12
C SER A 92 -5.42 7.19 -27.51
N GLN A 93 -5.17 8.06 -28.49
CA GLN A 93 -4.75 7.64 -29.84
C GLN A 93 -3.38 6.93 -29.82
N ARG A 94 -2.42 7.44 -29.05
CA ARG A 94 -1.10 6.79 -28.87
C ARG A 94 -1.24 5.40 -28.25
N ALA A 95 -2.08 5.27 -27.22
CA ALA A 95 -2.39 3.98 -26.61
C ALA A 95 -3.11 3.04 -27.58
N PHE A 96 -4.07 3.55 -28.36
CA PHE A 96 -4.83 2.77 -29.34
C PHE A 96 -3.94 2.19 -30.45
N ALA A 97 -2.90 2.92 -30.88
CA ALA A 97 -1.91 2.40 -31.84
C ALA A 97 -1.19 1.14 -31.35
N ARG A 98 -1.18 0.88 -30.03
CA ARG A 98 -0.63 -0.35 -29.41
C ARG A 98 -1.70 -1.36 -29.03
N LEU A 99 -2.94 -0.91 -28.89
CA LEU A 99 -4.11 -1.70 -28.51
C LEU A 99 -5.26 -1.53 -29.51
N PRO A 100 -5.06 -1.88 -30.80
CA PRO A 100 -6.03 -1.55 -31.84
C PRO A 100 -7.40 -2.24 -31.65
N HIS A 101 -7.46 -3.29 -30.83
CA HIS A 101 -8.69 -4.02 -30.54
C HIS A 101 -9.35 -3.60 -29.22
N GLN A 102 -8.80 -2.62 -28.50
CA GLN A 102 -9.30 -2.17 -27.19
C GLN A 102 -9.39 -0.64 -27.10
N PRO A 103 -10.28 0.00 -27.88
CA PRO A 103 -10.41 1.46 -27.91
C PRO A 103 -10.80 2.05 -26.55
N VAL A 104 -11.69 1.38 -25.81
CA VAL A 104 -12.08 1.82 -24.46
C VAL A 104 -10.89 1.78 -23.51
N ALA A 105 -10.12 0.69 -23.53
CA ALA A 105 -8.95 0.55 -22.67
C ALA A 105 -7.87 1.60 -22.99
N ALA A 106 -7.65 1.90 -24.28
CA ALA A 106 -6.80 3.01 -24.70
C ALA A 106 -7.33 4.38 -24.22
N ALA A 107 -8.65 4.57 -24.18
CA ALA A 107 -9.27 5.77 -23.62
C ALA A 107 -8.99 5.91 -22.11
N HIS A 108 -9.06 4.82 -21.33
CA HIS A 108 -8.69 4.82 -19.91
C HIS A 108 -7.22 5.20 -19.71
N VAL A 109 -6.29 4.67 -20.52
CA VAL A 109 -4.87 5.04 -20.44
C VAL A 109 -4.70 6.55 -20.65
N GLY A 110 -5.35 7.11 -21.67
CA GLY A 110 -5.29 8.55 -21.93
C GLY A 110 -5.83 9.39 -20.77
N CYS A 111 -6.97 8.98 -20.19
CA CYS A 111 -7.54 9.67 -19.01
C CYS A 111 -6.63 9.55 -17.78
N ALA A 112 -6.07 8.37 -17.53
CA ALA A 112 -5.19 8.13 -16.39
C ALA A 112 -3.94 9.01 -16.46
N ILE A 113 -3.28 9.08 -17.62
CA ILE A 113 -2.11 9.91 -17.82
C ILE A 113 -2.46 11.41 -17.73
N ALA A 114 -3.53 11.86 -18.38
CA ALA A 114 -3.95 13.27 -18.36
C ALA A 114 -4.30 13.76 -16.94
N SER A 115 -4.98 12.92 -16.14
CA SER A 115 -5.32 13.25 -14.74
C SER A 115 -4.11 13.47 -13.83
N GLY A 116 -2.95 12.95 -14.20
CA GLY A 116 -1.77 12.93 -13.35
C GLY A 116 -1.80 11.94 -12.21
N ALA A 117 -2.65 10.92 -12.34
CA ALA A 117 -2.50 9.71 -11.56
C ALA A 117 -1.07 9.18 -11.72
N ARG A 118 -0.47 8.78 -10.59
CA ARG A 118 0.83 8.08 -10.60
C ARG A 118 0.67 6.60 -10.91
N ASN A 119 -0.52 6.05 -10.64
CA ASN A 119 -0.82 4.64 -10.83
C ASN A 119 -2.15 4.49 -11.57
N TYR A 120 -2.13 3.78 -12.69
CA TYR A 120 -3.30 3.25 -13.36
C TYR A 120 -3.48 1.78 -12.94
N LEU A 121 -4.55 1.53 -12.20
CA LEU A 121 -4.86 0.21 -11.67
C LEU A 121 -5.84 -0.49 -12.60
N THR A 122 -5.48 -1.68 -13.08
CA THR A 122 -6.31 -2.51 -13.95
C THR A 122 -6.17 -4.00 -13.62
N CYS A 123 -7.25 -4.76 -13.77
CA CYS A 123 -7.23 -6.22 -13.67
C CYS A 123 -7.10 -6.88 -15.06
N ASN A 124 -7.06 -6.09 -16.15
CA ASN A 124 -6.98 -6.61 -17.51
C ASN A 124 -5.54 -7.12 -17.81
N PRO A 125 -5.34 -8.44 -18.02
CA PRO A 125 -4.01 -9.00 -18.23
C PRO A 125 -3.35 -8.52 -19.52
N GLU A 126 -4.15 -8.16 -20.53
CA GLU A 126 -3.65 -7.64 -21.79
C GLU A 126 -3.12 -6.22 -21.61
N LEU A 127 -3.77 -5.37 -20.81
CA LEU A 127 -3.21 -4.06 -20.47
C LEU A 127 -1.90 -4.19 -19.67
N LEU A 128 -1.85 -5.15 -18.75
CA LEU A 128 -0.66 -5.40 -17.93
C LEU A 128 0.53 -5.87 -18.76
N SER A 129 0.31 -6.63 -19.85
CA SER A 129 1.40 -7.05 -20.74
C SER A 129 1.99 -5.91 -21.57
N TYR A 130 1.27 -4.80 -21.73
CA TYR A 130 1.73 -3.58 -22.39
C TYR A 130 2.10 -2.44 -21.43
N ALA A 131 2.23 -2.74 -20.12
CA ALA A 131 2.46 -1.74 -19.09
C ALA A 131 3.66 -0.83 -19.40
N ASP A 132 4.82 -1.38 -19.73
CA ASP A 132 6.04 -0.60 -20.02
C ASP A 132 5.85 0.35 -21.20
N VAL A 133 5.14 -0.09 -22.23
CA VAL A 133 4.85 0.72 -23.42
C VAL A 133 3.93 1.88 -23.04
N MET A 134 2.89 1.63 -22.24
CA MET A 134 1.97 2.69 -21.79
C MET A 134 2.65 3.72 -20.88
N GLN A 135 3.56 3.25 -20.02
CA GLN A 135 4.32 4.12 -19.13
C GLN A 135 5.19 5.10 -19.91
N SER A 136 5.70 4.70 -21.09
CA SER A 136 6.48 5.59 -21.97
C SER A 136 5.70 6.76 -22.56
N PHE A 137 4.37 6.77 -22.47
CA PHE A 137 3.54 7.87 -22.97
C PHE A 137 3.45 9.05 -21.99
N ALA A 138 3.80 8.84 -20.72
CA ALA A 138 3.73 9.88 -19.70
C ALA A 138 5.07 10.60 -19.57
N ASP A 139 5.04 11.94 -19.51
CA ASP A 139 6.23 12.76 -19.23
C ASP A 139 6.59 12.81 -17.73
N ARG A 140 5.95 11.96 -16.92
CA ARG A 140 6.05 11.90 -15.46
C ARG A 140 5.97 10.46 -14.97
N PRO A 141 6.40 10.16 -13.72
CA PRO A 141 6.25 8.84 -13.14
C PRO A 141 4.79 8.37 -13.19
N PHE A 142 4.56 7.32 -13.96
CA PHE A 142 3.27 6.68 -14.19
C PHE A 142 3.51 5.18 -14.24
N GLU A 143 2.65 4.39 -13.59
CA GLU A 143 2.77 2.94 -13.54
C GLU A 143 1.41 2.31 -13.84
N VAL A 144 1.39 1.34 -14.75
CA VAL A 144 0.22 0.48 -14.99
C VAL A 144 0.42 -0.80 -14.18
N ILE A 145 -0.47 -1.06 -13.22
CA ILE A 145 -0.24 -2.10 -12.22
C ILE A 145 -1.53 -2.81 -11.79
N ASP A 146 -1.42 -4.11 -11.52
CA ASP A 146 -2.50 -4.91 -10.93
C ASP A 146 -2.77 -4.44 -9.48
N PRO A 147 -4.05 -4.34 -9.03
CA PRO A 147 -4.37 -3.85 -7.69
C PRO A 147 -3.76 -4.67 -6.55
N ALA A 148 -3.67 -6.00 -6.69
CA ALA A 148 -3.04 -6.83 -5.65
C ALA A 148 -1.53 -6.57 -5.57
N THR A 149 -0.88 -6.41 -6.73
CA THR A 149 0.54 -6.04 -6.80
C THR A 149 0.78 -4.65 -6.21
N TYR A 150 -0.09 -3.68 -6.51
CA TYR A 150 -0.03 -2.33 -5.94
C TYR A 150 -0.09 -2.35 -4.41
N VAL A 151 -1.09 -3.02 -3.83
CA VAL A 151 -1.24 -3.13 -2.37
C VAL A 151 -0.02 -3.83 -1.75
N LYS A 152 0.48 -4.91 -2.37
CA LYS A 152 1.68 -5.61 -1.90
C LYS A 152 2.92 -4.72 -1.91
N SER A 153 3.11 -3.90 -2.96
CA SER A 153 4.24 -2.97 -3.04
C SER A 153 4.22 -1.91 -1.93
N ARG A 154 3.02 -1.49 -1.51
CA ARG A 154 2.79 -0.49 -0.45
C ARG A 154 2.89 -1.06 0.97
N LYS A 155 2.74 -2.38 1.15
CA LYS A 155 2.88 -3.06 2.45
C LYS A 155 4.33 -3.34 2.81
N ARG A 156 5.22 -3.54 1.84
CA ARG A 156 6.65 -3.83 2.08
C ARG A 156 7.35 -2.82 3.01
N PRO A 157 7.07 -1.51 2.98
CA PRO A 157 7.60 -0.58 3.98
C PRO A 157 7.12 -0.89 5.40
N LEU A 158 5.84 -1.21 5.60
CA LEU A 158 5.29 -1.56 6.92
C LEU A 158 5.83 -2.91 7.40
N ASP A 159 5.89 -3.90 6.50
CA ASP A 159 6.46 -5.21 6.80
C ASP A 159 7.94 -5.12 7.15
N ARG A 160 8.70 -4.17 6.54
CA ARG A 160 10.08 -3.87 6.92
C ARG A 160 10.18 -3.22 8.29
N VAL A 161 9.25 -2.34 8.64
CA VAL A 161 9.18 -1.76 9.99
C VAL A 161 8.84 -2.83 11.03
N ILE A 162 7.92 -3.74 10.72
CA ILE A 162 7.54 -4.86 11.59
C ILE A 162 8.68 -5.90 11.68
N ALA A 163 9.38 -6.20 10.59
CA ALA A 163 10.50 -7.13 10.59
C ALA A 163 11.77 -6.54 11.24
N ALA A 164 11.96 -5.22 11.17
CA ALA A 164 13.00 -4.51 11.90
C ALA A 164 12.65 -4.29 13.38
N TYR A 165 11.41 -4.57 13.77
CA TYR A 165 10.99 -4.56 15.17
C TYR A 165 11.46 -5.87 15.83
N GLU A 166 12.64 -5.84 16.42
CA GLU A 166 12.99 -6.82 17.46
C GLU A 166 12.13 -6.51 18.68
N PRO A 167 11.27 -7.44 19.15
CA PRO A 167 10.49 -7.20 20.35
C PRO A 167 11.47 -6.97 21.50
N PRO A 168 11.46 -5.79 22.17
CA PRO A 168 12.28 -5.60 23.35
C PRO A 168 11.89 -6.64 24.40
N ALA A 169 12.88 -7.12 25.15
CA ALA A 169 12.66 -8.07 26.24
C ALA A 169 11.48 -7.61 27.10
N ALA A 170 10.45 -8.47 27.18
CA ALA A 170 9.23 -8.32 27.97
C ALA A 170 8.73 -6.86 28.14
N LEU A 171 8.04 -6.33 27.11
CA LEU A 171 7.25 -5.10 27.26
C LEU A 171 6.36 -5.17 28.52
N THR A 172 6.41 -4.12 29.34
CA THR A 172 5.50 -4.01 30.48
C THR A 172 4.06 -3.94 29.98
N ARG A 173 3.10 -4.32 30.84
CA ARG A 173 1.67 -4.23 30.52
C ARG A 173 1.27 -2.81 30.08
N GLN A 174 1.82 -1.78 30.74
CA GLN A 174 1.54 -0.38 30.43
C GLN A 174 2.06 0.04 29.04
N GLU A 175 3.23 -0.47 28.64
CA GLU A 175 3.79 -0.20 27.30
C GLU A 175 3.00 -0.92 26.21
N ARG A 176 2.57 -2.16 26.46
CA ARG A 176 1.67 -2.89 25.55
C ARG A 176 0.35 -2.15 25.36
N ASP A 177 -0.27 -1.70 26.45
CA ASP A 177 -1.53 -0.96 26.39
C ASP A 177 -1.37 0.37 25.63
N ARG A 178 -0.22 1.05 25.77
CA ARG A 178 0.10 2.26 25.00
C ARG A 178 0.30 1.97 23.51
N ILE A 179 1.02 0.90 23.16
CA ILE A 179 1.22 0.48 21.77
C ILE A 179 -0.11 0.07 21.14
N ILE A 180 -0.91 -0.75 21.83
CA ILE A 180 -2.25 -1.16 21.37
C ILE A 180 -3.15 0.05 21.16
N THR A 181 -3.17 0.98 22.11
CA THR A 181 -3.97 2.22 22.01
C THR A 181 -3.50 3.09 20.86
N ALA A 182 -2.19 3.22 20.65
CA ALA A 182 -1.63 3.93 19.50
C ALA A 182 -1.98 3.25 18.18
N LEU A 183 -1.82 1.93 18.08
CA LEU A 183 -2.16 1.19 16.87
C LEU A 183 -3.66 1.30 16.53
N LEU A 184 -4.53 1.15 17.54
CA LEU A 184 -5.99 1.28 17.39
C LEU A 184 -6.40 2.69 16.99
N ARG A 185 -5.73 3.71 17.54
CA ARG A 185 -5.95 5.12 17.23
C ARG A 185 -5.50 5.49 15.81
N GLU A 186 -4.37 4.95 15.36
CA GLU A 186 -3.71 5.39 14.12
C GLU A 186 -4.13 4.60 12.87
N PHE A 187 -4.36 3.28 12.99
CA PHE A 187 -4.53 2.40 11.82
C PHE A 187 -5.97 1.87 11.63
N GLY A 188 -6.86 2.23 12.55
CA GLY A 188 -8.21 1.69 12.62
C GLY A 188 -8.23 0.23 13.12
N TYR A 189 -9.37 -0.18 13.66
CA TYR A 189 -9.51 -1.42 14.44
C TYR A 189 -9.01 -2.69 13.73
N GLN A 190 -9.38 -2.89 12.46
CA GLN A 190 -9.01 -4.11 11.71
C GLN A 190 -7.51 -4.20 11.40
N THR A 191 -6.87 -3.08 11.08
CA THR A 191 -5.42 -3.02 10.83
C THR A 191 -4.64 -3.15 12.13
N ALA A 192 -5.10 -2.45 13.17
CA ALA A 192 -4.50 -2.50 14.50
C ALA A 192 -4.53 -3.92 15.08
N ILE A 193 -5.65 -4.64 14.96
CA ILE A 193 -5.74 -6.04 15.41
C ILE A 193 -4.74 -6.93 14.67
N ARG A 194 -4.59 -6.76 13.35
CA ARG A 194 -3.58 -7.52 12.58
C ARG A 194 -2.16 -7.20 13.07
N MET A 195 -1.87 -5.94 13.37
CA MET A 195 -0.56 -5.53 13.91
C MET A 195 -0.33 -6.07 15.32
N ILE A 196 -1.33 -6.02 16.20
CA ILE A 196 -1.28 -6.54 17.58
C ILE A 196 -1.10 -8.06 17.58
N ALA A 197 -1.79 -8.77 16.70
CA ALA A 197 -1.65 -10.22 16.53
C ALA A 197 -0.26 -10.60 16.00
N LEU A 198 0.30 -9.84 15.06
CA LEU A 198 1.65 -10.03 14.54
C LEU A 198 2.73 -9.74 15.59
N LEU A 199 2.48 -8.78 16.49
CA LEU A 199 3.36 -8.43 17.61
C LEU A 199 3.21 -9.39 18.82
N GLN A 200 2.36 -10.42 18.72
CA GLN A 200 2.07 -11.39 19.78
C GLN A 200 1.68 -10.75 21.12
N LEU A 201 1.02 -9.58 21.11
CA LEU A 201 0.59 -8.89 22.33
C LEU A 201 -0.73 -9.50 22.84
N PRO A 202 -0.82 -9.98 24.11
CA PRO A 202 -2.05 -10.57 24.62
C PRO A 202 -3.10 -9.51 25.02
N HIS A 203 -4.37 -9.83 24.74
CA HIS A 203 -5.63 -9.15 25.12
C HIS A 203 -5.93 -7.79 24.44
N LEU A 204 -7.13 -7.68 23.86
CA LEU A 204 -7.67 -6.46 23.24
C LEU A 204 -8.73 -5.82 24.15
N PRO A 205 -8.70 -4.50 24.39
CA PRO A 205 -9.84 -3.78 24.97
C PRO A 205 -10.91 -3.50 23.90
N ALA A 206 -12.17 -3.38 24.33
CA ALA A 206 -13.29 -3.00 23.46
C ALA A 206 -13.11 -1.58 22.90
N PRO A 207 -13.54 -1.31 21.65
CA PRO A 207 -13.25 -0.05 20.97
C PRO A 207 -13.97 1.14 21.64
N PRO A 208 -13.26 2.26 21.94
CA PRO A 208 -13.90 3.49 22.36
C PRO A 208 -14.49 4.24 21.15
N SER A 209 -15.62 4.90 21.38
CA SER A 209 -16.37 5.63 20.36
C SER A 209 -15.72 6.98 20.04
N GLY A 210 -15.45 7.24 18.76
CA GLY A 210 -15.08 8.55 18.22
C GLY A 210 -13.59 8.84 18.22
N LEU A 211 -12.93 8.64 17.07
CA LEU A 211 -11.58 9.18 16.84
C LEU A 211 -11.48 9.69 15.39
N SER A 212 -11.24 10.99 15.28
CA SER A 212 -10.92 11.75 14.08
C SER A 212 -9.39 11.86 13.88
N GLU A 213 -9.02 12.20 12.65
CA GLU A 213 -7.69 12.13 12.00
C GLU A 213 -6.52 12.81 12.74
N LEU A 214 -5.29 12.27 12.54
CA LEU A 214 -4.03 12.79 13.09
C LEU A 214 -3.04 13.17 11.99
N SER A 215 -2.17 14.13 12.33
CA SER A 215 -1.20 14.73 11.40
C SER A 215 0.18 14.04 11.44
N ASP A 216 0.93 14.12 10.35
CA ASP A 216 2.28 13.55 10.19
C ASP A 216 3.29 14.00 11.26
N ALA A 217 3.11 15.21 11.83
CA ALA A 217 3.94 15.70 12.93
C ALA A 217 3.74 14.89 14.22
N THR A 218 2.53 14.34 14.42
CA THR A 218 2.20 13.48 15.56
C THR A 218 2.81 12.09 15.37
N VAL A 219 2.81 11.56 14.15
CA VAL A 219 3.45 10.27 13.81
C VAL A 219 4.97 10.35 14.03
N ALA A 220 5.62 11.42 13.58
CA ALA A 220 7.05 11.63 13.77
C ALA A 220 7.43 11.77 15.26
N GLN A 221 6.64 12.52 16.06
CA GLN A 221 6.86 12.64 17.50
C GLN A 221 6.69 11.31 18.25
N VAL A 222 5.80 10.43 17.79
CA VAL A 222 5.59 9.11 18.39
C VAL A 222 6.77 8.19 18.12
N LEU A 223 7.32 8.22 16.90
CA LEU A 223 8.52 7.44 16.53
C LEU A 223 9.76 7.93 17.28
N ASP A 224 9.96 9.24 17.39
CA ASP A 224 11.08 9.83 18.16
C ASP A 224 10.97 9.50 19.66
N ARG A 225 9.76 9.56 20.24
CA ARG A 225 9.55 9.19 21.65
C ARG A 225 9.73 7.69 21.89
N ALA A 226 9.27 6.84 20.98
CA ALA A 226 9.51 5.40 21.09
C ALA A 226 11.01 5.09 21.05
N SER A 227 11.75 5.73 20.15
CA SER A 227 13.20 5.57 20.04
C SER A 227 13.95 6.11 21.26
N ALA A 228 13.54 7.26 21.81
CA ALA A 228 14.15 7.85 23.00
C ALA A 228 13.92 7.01 24.27
N ILE A 229 12.74 6.40 24.42
CA ILE A 229 12.44 5.49 25.53
C ILE A 229 13.36 4.27 25.45
N ILE A 230 13.51 3.67 24.27
CA ILE A 230 14.40 2.53 24.01
C ILE A 230 15.86 2.87 24.37
N SER A 231 16.36 4.05 23.99
CA SER A 231 17.74 4.48 24.25
C SER A 231 18.03 4.96 25.68
N SER A 232 17.01 5.21 26.50
CA SER A 232 17.16 5.73 27.87
C SER A 232 17.15 4.65 28.97
N THR A 233 16.98 3.39 28.58
CA THR A 233 16.98 2.25 29.52
C THR A 233 18.43 1.86 29.84
N PRO A 234 18.90 1.94 31.11
CA PRO A 234 20.27 1.56 31.46
C PRO A 234 20.43 0.06 31.25
N GLY A 235 21.36 -0.34 30.36
CA GLY A 235 21.70 -1.75 30.18
C GLY A 235 22.33 -2.32 31.44
N GLU A 236 21.71 -3.33 32.03
CA GLU A 236 22.37 -4.21 33.00
C GLU A 236 23.54 -4.91 32.32
N ALA A 237 24.74 -4.73 32.88
CA ALA A 237 25.95 -5.38 32.41
C ALA A 237 25.84 -6.91 32.56
N PRO A 238 26.30 -7.70 31.58
CA PRO A 238 26.26 -9.14 31.68
C PRO A 238 27.25 -9.63 32.74
N GLY A 239 26.71 -10.28 33.77
CA GLY A 239 27.44 -10.91 34.85
C GLY A 239 28.34 -12.06 34.38
N ALA A 240 29.47 -12.16 35.07
CA ALA A 240 30.61 -13.02 34.79
C ALA A 240 30.42 -14.49 35.19
N ALA A 241 31.47 -15.26 34.84
CA ALA A 241 31.85 -16.64 35.21
C ALA A 241 31.46 -17.69 34.16
N VAL A 242 32.32 -18.64 33.76
CA VAL A 242 33.39 -19.33 34.48
C VAL A 242 34.55 -19.67 33.51
N VAL A 243 35.77 -19.47 34.01
CA VAL A 243 37.05 -19.85 33.39
C VAL A 243 37.32 -21.34 33.66
N GLY A 244 37.63 -22.10 32.62
CA GLY A 244 38.27 -23.43 32.70
C GLY A 244 39.52 -23.44 31.81
N PRO A 245 40.68 -23.95 32.27
CA PRO A 245 41.93 -23.86 31.53
C PRO A 245 42.08 -25.05 30.58
N HIS A 246 42.51 -24.83 29.34
CA HIS A 246 43.44 -25.74 28.68
C HIS A 246 44.18 -25.06 27.51
N GLU A 247 45.44 -25.45 27.44
CA GLU A 247 46.62 -24.92 26.75
C GLU A 247 46.63 -25.05 25.19
N PRO A 248 47.66 -24.50 24.52
CA PRO A 248 47.55 -23.97 23.16
C PRO A 248 47.96 -24.97 22.08
N SER A 249 47.44 -24.77 20.87
CA SER A 249 48.02 -25.31 19.64
C SER A 249 47.98 -24.24 18.53
N VAL A 250 49.17 -23.86 18.09
CA VAL A 250 49.50 -22.93 17.00
C VAL A 250 50.03 -23.79 15.83
N PRO A 251 50.20 -23.28 14.60
CA PRO A 251 49.24 -22.75 13.65
C PRO A 251 49.18 -23.65 12.39
N HIS A 252 48.28 -23.39 11.43
CA HIS A 252 48.68 -23.59 10.04
C HIS A 252 48.03 -22.59 9.07
N ILE A 253 48.91 -21.80 8.49
CA ILE A 253 48.74 -20.96 7.31
C ILE A 253 48.45 -21.87 6.11
N SER A 254 47.43 -21.55 5.31
CA SER A 254 47.54 -21.74 3.86
C SER A 254 46.64 -20.79 3.09
N ALA A 255 47.21 -20.30 2.00
CA ALA A 255 46.75 -19.20 1.17
C ALA A 255 45.67 -19.59 0.16
N ARG A 256 44.96 -18.55 -0.31
CA ARG A 256 44.33 -18.33 -1.63
C ARG A 256 44.92 -19.18 -2.79
N PRO A 257 44.24 -19.35 -3.97
CA PRO A 257 43.40 -18.34 -4.62
C PRO A 257 42.20 -18.83 -5.48
N HIS A 258 41.46 -17.81 -5.93
CA HIS A 258 40.65 -17.72 -7.15
C HIS A 258 40.97 -18.74 -8.25
N ARG A 259 39.90 -19.26 -8.86
CA ARG A 259 39.88 -19.60 -10.29
C ARG A 259 38.54 -19.20 -10.90
N HIS A 260 38.70 -18.39 -11.95
CA HIS A 260 37.91 -18.19 -13.18
C HIS A 260 36.40 -17.94 -13.08
#